data_AF-A0A923XJN9-F1
#
_entry.id   AF-A0A923XJN9-F1
#
_cell.length_a   1.000
_cell.length_b   1.000
_cell.length_c   1.000
_cell.angle_alpha   90.00
_cell.angle_beta   90.00
_cell.angle_gamma   90.00
#
_symmetry.space_group_name_H-M   'P 1'
#
loop_
_entity.id
_entity.type
_entity.pdbx_description
1 polymer ?
#
loop_
_entity_poly.entity_id
_entity_poly.type
_entity_poly.pdbx_seq_one_letter_code
_entity_poly.pdbx_strand_id
1 'polypeptide(L)'
;MILPSLLEYSIEALKAKLKIIIKNRKLIRTLQGQDDLNLHLDFVLPQFAKDRSIMTSLGLSTTFKTIEQIYKNQNLYLSVHLMGEIEDLFSAYTYFENLKINPYWNYLILVPEKYLNSWKKLGKKLGKNIIVGCWYDLNEWPEKFFTQKRMNLLMTVVAGKSGQKLQKSTRDEALKMSEKYPNSHFILDGGWKTDAKCGYNTDIVSYTDFWKNIDK
;
A
#
# COMPACT_ATOMS: atom_id res chain seq x y z
N MET A 1 -11.47 4.18 3.42
CA MET A 1 -11.75 4.31 1.97
C MET A 1 -11.48 3.01 1.22
N ILE A 2 -11.77 2.92 -0.09
CA ILE A 2 -11.29 1.79 -0.92
C ILE A 2 -10.08 2.26 -1.77
N LEU A 3 -8.96 1.55 -1.65
CA LEU A 3 -7.71 1.82 -2.37
C LEU A 3 -7.54 0.83 -3.53
N PRO A 4 -7.25 1.30 -4.76
CA PRO A 4 -6.75 0.43 -5.82
C PRO A 4 -5.33 -0.06 -5.48
N SER A 5 -5.14 -1.38 -5.30
CA SER A 5 -3.81 -2.00 -5.24
C SER A 5 -3.19 -2.08 -6.62
N LEU A 6 -1.89 -1.78 -6.75
CA LEU A 6 -1.02 -1.99 -7.91
C LEU A 6 0.12 -2.95 -7.50
N LEU A 7 -0.12 -4.26 -7.65
CA LEU A 7 0.89 -5.32 -7.57
C LEU A 7 1.06 -5.93 -8.97
N GLU A 8 2.11 -5.55 -9.68
CA GLU A 8 2.27 -5.93 -11.09
C GLU A 8 3.64 -6.56 -11.36
N TYR A 9 3.68 -7.45 -12.34
CA TYR A 9 4.85 -8.27 -12.66
C TYR A 9 5.44 -7.97 -14.04
N SER A 10 4.76 -7.11 -14.82
CA SER A 10 5.26 -6.61 -16.11
C SER A 10 4.81 -5.17 -16.35
N ILE A 11 5.50 -4.48 -17.26
CA ILE A 11 5.16 -3.10 -17.65
C ILE A 11 3.78 -3.08 -18.32
N GLU A 12 3.46 -4.09 -19.12
CA GLU A 12 2.20 -4.22 -19.85
C GLU A 12 1.03 -4.36 -18.89
N ALA A 13 1.18 -5.20 -17.85
CA ALA A 13 0.16 -5.39 -16.83
C ALA A 13 -0.08 -4.10 -16.02
N LEU A 14 1.01 -3.42 -15.62
CA LEU A 14 0.93 -2.11 -14.97
C LEU A 14 0.21 -1.08 -15.84
N LYS A 15 0.57 -0.95 -17.12
CA LYS A 15 -0.09 -0.02 -18.04
C LYS A 15 -1.57 -0.35 -18.21
N ALA A 16 -1.92 -1.63 -18.35
CA ALA A 16 -3.31 -2.06 -18.48
C ALA A 16 -4.13 -1.66 -17.23
N LYS A 17 -3.56 -1.85 -16.05
CA LYS A 17 -4.22 -1.52 -14.79
C LYS A 17 -4.35 -0.02 -14.55
N LEU A 18 -3.33 0.75 -14.88
CA LEU A 18 -3.40 2.21 -14.82
C LEU A 18 -4.48 2.75 -15.77
N LYS A 19 -4.64 2.17 -16.98
CA LYS A 19 -5.75 2.52 -17.88
C LYS A 19 -7.13 2.29 -17.26
N ILE A 20 -7.32 1.18 -16.55
CA ILE A 20 -8.57 0.88 -15.82
C ILE A 20 -8.81 1.96 -14.75
N ILE A 21 -7.79 2.32 -13.98
CA ILE A 21 -7.88 3.37 -12.95
C ILE A 21 -8.25 4.72 -13.57
N ILE A 22 -7.61 5.11 -14.69
CA ILE A 22 -7.93 6.37 -15.40
C ILE A 22 -9.39 6.38 -15.85
N LYS A 23 -9.86 5.29 -16.47
CA LYS A 23 -11.24 5.17 -16.95
C LYS A 23 -12.24 5.37 -15.81
N ASN A 24 -11.93 4.84 -14.63
CA ASN A 24 -12.79 4.85 -13.45
C ASN A 24 -12.50 5.99 -12.47
N ARG A 25 -11.64 6.96 -12.80
CA ARG A 25 -11.11 7.96 -11.86
C ARG A 25 -12.18 8.71 -11.05
N LYS A 26 -13.31 9.06 -11.68
CA LYS A 26 -14.40 9.80 -11.04
C LYS A 26 -15.04 8.95 -9.94
N LEU A 27 -15.38 7.70 -10.30
CA LEU A 27 -15.95 6.74 -9.37
C LEU A 27 -14.99 6.42 -8.23
N ILE A 28 -13.69 6.23 -8.52
CA ILE A 28 -12.66 5.99 -7.50
C ILE A 28 -12.65 7.16 -6.51
N ARG A 29 -12.61 8.41 -6.97
CA ARG A 29 -12.69 9.59 -6.12
C ARG A 29 -13.96 9.63 -5.28
N THR A 30 -15.11 9.30 -5.87
CA THR A 30 -16.38 9.19 -5.13
C THR A 30 -16.31 8.14 -4.02
N LEU A 31 -15.77 6.95 -4.29
CA LEU A 31 -15.60 5.88 -3.30
C LEU A 31 -14.53 6.22 -2.25
N GLN A 32 -13.59 7.10 -2.61
CA GLN A 32 -12.56 7.60 -1.71
C GLN A 32 -13.04 8.76 -0.84
N GLY A 33 -14.04 9.52 -1.29
CA GLY A 33 -14.59 10.68 -0.60
C GLY A 33 -13.66 11.90 -0.61
N GLN A 34 -12.73 11.98 -1.58
CA GLN A 34 -11.73 13.04 -1.67
C GLN A 34 -11.26 13.24 -3.13
N ASP A 35 -10.68 14.42 -3.39
CA ASP A 35 -10.25 14.84 -4.73
C ASP A 35 -8.93 14.20 -5.19
N ASP A 36 -8.03 13.92 -4.25
CA ASP A 36 -6.76 13.28 -4.54
C ASP A 36 -6.98 11.79 -4.85
N LEU A 37 -6.31 11.30 -5.89
CA LEU A 37 -6.36 9.89 -6.26
C LEU A 37 -5.37 9.13 -5.37
N ASN A 38 -5.90 8.31 -4.47
CA ASN A 38 -5.06 7.46 -3.61
C ASN A 38 -4.83 6.11 -4.29
N LEU A 39 -3.57 5.72 -4.42
CA LEU A 39 -3.16 4.43 -4.96
C LEU A 39 -2.33 3.68 -3.92
N HIS A 40 -2.53 2.38 -3.83
CA HIS A 40 -1.73 1.49 -3.00
C HIS A 40 -0.80 0.69 -3.90
N LEU A 41 0.51 0.77 -3.68
CA LEU A 41 1.55 0.13 -4.48
C LEU A 41 2.19 -0.98 -3.66
N ASP A 42 2.05 -2.22 -4.11
CA ASP A 42 2.64 -3.38 -3.46
C ASP A 42 3.92 -3.79 -4.17
N PHE A 43 5.01 -3.87 -3.43
CA PHE A 43 6.31 -4.29 -3.93
C PHE A 43 6.77 -5.56 -3.21
N VAL A 44 6.77 -6.68 -3.94
CA VAL A 44 7.39 -7.94 -3.52
C VAL A 44 8.85 -7.89 -3.98
N LEU A 45 9.75 -7.58 -3.05
CA LEU A 45 11.16 -7.33 -3.36
C LEU A 45 11.95 -8.64 -3.53
N PRO A 46 13.11 -8.62 -4.24
CA PRO A 46 13.78 -9.83 -4.71
C PRO A 46 14.11 -10.87 -3.62
N GLN A 47 14.69 -10.46 -2.50
CA GLN A 47 15.07 -11.41 -1.45
C GLN A 47 13.83 -11.97 -0.75
N PHE A 48 12.86 -11.12 -0.42
CA PHE A 48 11.58 -11.55 0.14
C PHE A 48 10.85 -12.54 -0.77
N ALA A 49 10.86 -12.30 -2.08
CA ALA A 49 10.28 -13.20 -3.08
C ALA A 49 10.98 -14.56 -3.10
N LYS A 50 12.31 -14.55 -3.09
CA LYS A 50 13.15 -15.74 -3.07
C LYS A 50 12.89 -16.59 -1.82
N ASP A 51 12.89 -15.99 -0.64
CA ASP A 51 12.70 -16.70 0.64
C ASP A 51 11.31 -17.36 0.75
N ARG A 52 10.34 -16.85 -0.01
CA ARG A 52 8.97 -17.37 -0.05
C ARG A 52 8.65 -18.17 -1.31
N SER A 53 9.63 -18.36 -2.21
CA SER A 53 9.46 -19.06 -3.49
C SER A 53 8.31 -18.50 -4.34
N ILE A 54 8.22 -17.16 -4.42
CA ILE A 54 7.21 -16.43 -5.19
C ILE A 54 7.85 -15.49 -6.21
N MET A 55 7.02 -14.92 -7.08
CA MET A 55 7.47 -13.99 -8.11
C MET A 55 7.73 -12.58 -7.52
N THR A 56 8.89 -12.02 -7.85
CA THR A 56 9.24 -10.62 -7.58
C THR A 56 8.37 -9.68 -8.38
N SER A 57 7.90 -8.59 -7.77
CA SER A 57 7.13 -7.57 -8.47
C SER A 57 8.00 -6.76 -9.45
N LEU A 58 7.35 -5.98 -10.30
CA LEU A 58 8.01 -4.96 -11.11
C LEU A 58 8.77 -3.98 -10.19
N GLY A 59 10.00 -3.64 -10.58
CA GLY A 59 10.88 -2.82 -9.75
C GLY A 59 10.41 -1.38 -9.55
N LEU A 60 10.74 -0.80 -8.39
CA LEU A 60 10.37 0.57 -7.98
C LEU A 60 10.58 1.59 -9.09
N SER A 61 11.80 1.70 -9.64
CA SER A 61 12.14 2.67 -10.68
C SER A 61 11.23 2.59 -11.90
N THR A 62 10.96 1.38 -12.39
CA THR A 62 10.09 1.16 -13.55
C THR A 62 8.65 1.51 -13.23
N THR A 63 8.15 1.10 -12.08
CA THR A 63 6.78 1.39 -11.63
C THR A 63 6.55 2.89 -11.50
N PHE A 64 7.40 3.61 -10.75
CA PHE A 64 7.27 5.05 -10.54
C PHE A 64 7.43 5.84 -11.84
N LYS A 65 8.39 5.50 -12.71
CA LYS A 65 8.52 6.15 -14.04
C LYS A 65 7.26 5.97 -14.88
N THR A 66 6.65 4.79 -14.84
CA THR A 66 5.42 4.50 -15.58
C THR A 66 4.23 5.30 -15.04
N ILE A 67 4.09 5.39 -13.71
CA ILE A 67 3.05 6.22 -13.08
C ILE A 67 3.29 7.70 -13.41
N GLU A 68 4.55 8.16 -13.39
CA GLU A 68 4.90 9.56 -13.64
C GLU A 68 4.52 9.98 -15.05
N GLN A 69 4.78 9.14 -16.06
CA GLN A 69 4.37 9.40 -17.44
C GLN A 69 2.87 9.66 -17.61
N ILE A 70 2.04 9.12 -16.71
CA ILE A 70 0.58 9.21 -16.78
C ILE A 70 0.03 10.32 -15.86
N TYR A 71 0.61 10.49 -14.67
CA TYR A 71 0.06 11.30 -13.58
C TYR A 71 0.96 12.48 -13.15
N LYS A 72 1.97 12.85 -13.95
CA LYS A 72 2.96 13.88 -13.58
C LYS A 72 2.40 15.16 -12.95
N ASN A 73 1.26 15.65 -13.46
CA ASN A 73 0.65 16.91 -13.05
C ASN A 73 -0.69 16.70 -12.30
N GLN A 74 -0.88 15.53 -11.70
CA GLN A 74 -2.07 15.20 -10.93
C GLN A 74 -1.69 14.99 -9.47
N ASN A 75 -2.55 15.46 -8.56
CA ASN A 75 -2.38 15.19 -7.15
C ASN A 75 -2.60 13.70 -6.87
N LEU A 76 -1.56 13.04 -6.38
CA LEU A 76 -1.60 11.64 -5.99
C LEU A 76 -1.18 11.49 -4.53
N TYR A 77 -1.83 10.55 -3.85
CA TYR A 77 -1.31 9.98 -2.62
C TYR A 77 -0.93 8.54 -2.88
N LEU A 78 0.35 8.20 -2.68
CA LEU A 78 0.89 6.89 -2.94
C LEU A 78 1.22 6.20 -1.62
N SER A 79 0.40 5.23 -1.23
CA SER A 79 0.73 4.27 -0.17
C SER A 79 1.64 3.20 -0.77
N VAL A 80 2.88 3.11 -0.31
CA VAL A 80 3.91 2.24 -0.86
C VAL A 80 4.23 1.16 0.15
N HIS A 81 3.81 -0.06 -0.12
CA HIS A 81 4.05 -1.23 0.72
C HIS A 81 5.28 -2.00 0.23
N LEU A 82 6.34 -1.98 1.05
CA LEU A 82 7.60 -2.67 0.76
C LEU A 82 7.67 -4.00 1.50
N MET A 83 7.39 -5.10 0.81
CA MET A 83 7.62 -6.47 1.29
C MET A 83 9.04 -6.88 0.95
N GLY A 84 9.95 -6.77 1.92
CA GLY A 84 11.39 -6.95 1.72
C GLY A 84 12.12 -7.44 2.95
N GLU A 85 13.23 -8.14 2.75
CA GLU A 85 14.23 -8.41 3.79
C GLU A 85 15.25 -7.25 3.89
N ILE A 86 16.29 -7.39 4.72
CA ILE A 86 17.19 -6.27 5.05
C ILE A 86 17.88 -5.68 3.81
N GLU A 87 18.39 -6.51 2.90
CA GLU A 87 19.04 -6.05 1.66
C GLU A 87 18.08 -5.39 0.68
N ASP A 88 16.85 -5.90 0.60
CA ASP A 88 15.79 -5.34 -0.22
C ASP A 88 15.45 -3.92 0.25
N LEU A 89 15.30 -3.77 1.57
CA LEU A 89 14.95 -2.50 2.20
C LEU A 89 16.12 -1.50 2.11
N PHE A 90 17.36 -1.94 2.21
CA PHE A 90 18.51 -1.06 1.96
C PHE A 90 18.52 -0.53 0.51
N SER A 91 18.24 -1.39 -0.46
CA SER A 91 18.15 -1.03 -1.87
C SER A 91 16.98 -0.07 -2.13
N ALA A 92 15.81 -0.33 -1.55
CA ALA A 92 14.64 0.54 -1.64
C ALA A 92 14.88 1.89 -0.96
N TYR A 93 15.53 1.91 0.20
CA TYR A 93 15.92 3.15 0.89
C TYR A 93 16.80 4.01 -0.02
N THR A 94 17.82 3.41 -0.63
CA THR A 94 18.74 4.10 -1.56
C THR A 94 17.99 4.66 -2.77
N TYR A 95 17.00 3.94 -3.30
CA TYR A 95 16.13 4.44 -4.36
C TYR A 95 15.36 5.70 -3.92
N PHE A 96 14.69 5.67 -2.78
CA PHE A 96 13.92 6.82 -2.30
C PHE A 96 14.80 8.01 -1.93
N GLU A 97 15.97 7.77 -1.34
CA GLU A 97 16.93 8.82 -0.99
C GLU A 97 17.39 9.65 -2.21
N ASN A 98 17.42 9.01 -3.38
CA ASN A 98 17.80 9.64 -4.65
C ASN A 98 16.59 9.98 -5.53
N LEU A 99 15.36 9.77 -5.05
CA LEU A 99 14.15 10.04 -5.81
C LEU A 99 13.93 11.55 -5.92
N LYS A 100 13.78 12.03 -7.16
CA LYS A 100 13.28 13.38 -7.41
C LYS A 100 11.78 13.42 -7.11
N ILE A 101 11.42 13.98 -5.96
CA ILE A 101 10.03 14.07 -5.50
C ILE A 101 9.22 14.90 -6.48
N ASN A 102 8.08 14.35 -6.92
CA ASN A 102 7.09 15.11 -7.66
C ASN A 102 6.33 16.03 -6.66
N PRO A 103 6.24 17.35 -6.92
CA PRO A 103 5.62 18.29 -5.98
C PRO A 103 4.11 18.06 -5.79
N TYR A 104 3.44 17.38 -6.72
CA TYR A 104 2.02 17.05 -6.65
C TYR A 104 1.76 15.74 -5.91
N TRP A 105 2.79 14.98 -5.53
CA TRP A 105 2.63 13.66 -4.96
C TRP A 105 3.02 13.63 -3.48
N ASN A 106 2.20 12.93 -2.70
CA ASN A 106 2.48 12.56 -1.32
C ASN A 106 2.73 11.05 -1.24
N TYR A 107 3.65 10.66 -0.37
CA TYR A 107 4.09 9.28 -0.23
C TYR A 107 3.93 8.83 1.22
N LEU A 108 3.25 7.71 1.40
CA LEU A 108 3.26 6.95 2.65
C LEU A 108 4.06 5.68 2.40
N ILE A 109 5.32 5.65 2.85
CA ILE A 109 6.17 4.47 2.69
C ILE A 109 5.98 3.57 3.93
N LEU A 110 5.52 2.36 3.69
CA LEU A 110 5.23 1.35 4.70
C LEU A 110 6.35 0.31 4.69
N VAL A 111 7.03 0.18 5.83
CA VAL A 111 8.13 -0.77 6.04
C VAL A 111 7.87 -1.67 7.25
N PRO A 112 8.53 -2.83 7.40
CA PRO A 112 8.37 -3.62 8.62
C PRO A 112 8.74 -2.82 9.88
N GLU A 113 8.02 -2.99 10.99
CA GLU A 113 8.19 -2.16 12.20
C GLU A 113 9.65 -2.11 12.69
N LYS A 114 10.37 -3.25 12.62
CA LYS A 114 11.77 -3.36 13.03
C LYS A 114 12.71 -2.36 12.31
N TYR A 115 12.31 -1.84 11.15
CA TYR A 115 13.06 -0.85 10.37
C TYR A 115 12.45 0.57 10.42
N LEU A 116 11.31 0.77 11.09
CA LEU A 116 10.62 2.06 11.10
C LEU A 116 11.53 3.22 11.58
N ASN A 117 12.35 2.98 12.60
CA ASN A 117 13.21 4.03 13.17
C ASN A 117 14.34 4.47 12.22
N SER A 118 14.93 3.55 11.46
CA SER A 118 15.95 3.91 10.46
C SER A 118 15.33 4.67 9.28
N TRP A 119 14.11 4.29 8.88
CA TRP A 119 13.40 4.93 7.77
C TRP A 119 12.78 6.29 8.11
N LYS A 120 12.39 6.55 9.36
CA LYS A 120 11.86 7.87 9.78
C LYS A 120 12.82 9.03 9.48
N LYS A 121 14.14 8.77 9.41
CA LYS A 121 15.14 9.78 9.02
C LYS A 121 15.00 10.19 7.55
N LEU A 122 14.55 9.28 6.68
CA LEU A 122 14.31 9.53 5.25
C LEU A 122 13.24 10.61 5.05
N GLY A 123 12.10 10.51 5.73
CA GLY A 123 11.01 11.50 5.64
C GLY A 123 11.47 12.91 6.05
N LYS A 124 12.31 13.02 7.08
CA LYS A 124 12.91 14.30 7.48
C LYS A 124 13.85 14.88 6.42
N LYS A 125 14.62 14.03 5.73
CA LYS A 125 15.60 14.44 4.70
C LYS A 125 14.90 14.88 3.41
N LEU A 126 13.87 14.13 3.00
CA LEU A 126 13.21 14.28 1.71
C LEU A 126 12.05 15.29 1.74
N GLY A 127 11.59 15.67 2.93
CA GLY A 127 10.62 16.75 3.13
C GLY A 127 9.21 16.27 3.47
N LYS A 128 8.31 17.24 3.63
CA LYS A 128 6.96 17.03 4.20
C LYS A 128 6.05 16.09 3.39
N ASN A 129 6.37 15.85 2.12
CA ASN A 129 5.58 15.00 1.23
C ASN A 129 5.81 13.50 1.48
N ILE A 130 6.76 13.12 2.36
CA ILE A 130 7.05 11.72 2.67
C ILE A 130 6.77 11.44 4.14
N ILE A 131 5.83 10.54 4.37
CA ILE A 131 5.51 9.96 5.66
C ILE A 131 5.99 8.50 5.64
N VAL A 132 6.57 8.06 6.75
CA VAL A 132 6.95 6.66 6.93
C VAL A 132 6.03 6.03 7.97
N GLY A 133 5.29 5.02 7.55
CA GLY A 133 4.48 4.15 8.40
C GLY A 133 5.11 2.77 8.52
N CYS A 134 4.42 1.89 9.23
CA CYS A 134 4.83 0.49 9.33
C CYS A 134 3.75 -0.46 8.83
N TRP A 135 4.16 -1.66 8.43
CA TRP A 135 3.26 -2.75 8.14
C TRP A 135 3.58 -3.98 9.00
N TYR A 136 2.58 -4.83 9.18
CA TYR A 136 2.66 -6.08 9.93
C TYR A 136 2.08 -7.21 9.09
N ASP A 137 2.79 -8.34 9.02
CA ASP A 137 2.22 -9.56 8.45
C ASP A 137 1.08 -10.06 9.36
N LEU A 138 0.19 -10.90 8.82
CA LEU A 138 -0.97 -11.43 9.55
C LEU A 138 -0.55 -12.11 10.87
N ASN A 139 0.59 -12.80 10.86
CA ASN A 139 1.08 -13.54 12.03
C ASN A 139 1.86 -12.67 13.02
N GLU A 140 2.00 -11.38 12.73
CA GLU A 140 2.84 -10.46 13.50
C GLU A 140 2.02 -9.35 14.16
N TRP A 141 0.69 -9.42 14.12
CA TRP A 141 -0.18 -8.39 14.70
C TRP A 141 0.09 -8.24 16.20
N PRO A 142 0.70 -7.13 16.62
CA PRO A 142 1.09 -7.02 18.00
C PRO A 142 -0.04 -6.39 18.81
N GLU A 143 -0.60 -7.13 19.77
CA GLU A 143 -1.59 -6.57 20.70
C GLU A 143 -1.05 -5.33 21.48
N LYS A 144 0.29 -5.20 21.60
CA LYS A 144 0.97 -4.20 22.46
C LYS A 144 1.49 -2.93 21.75
N PHE A 145 1.42 -2.78 20.42
CA PHE A 145 2.12 -1.67 19.73
C PHE A 145 1.24 -0.56 19.12
N PHE A 146 -0.08 -0.62 19.25
CA PHE A 146 -0.99 0.38 18.66
C PHE A 146 -1.25 1.63 19.53
N THR A 147 -0.37 1.95 20.47
CA THR A 147 -0.56 3.03 21.46
C THR A 147 -0.17 4.43 20.97
N GLN A 148 0.22 4.59 19.71
CA GLN A 148 0.68 5.87 19.16
C GLN A 148 -0.09 6.23 17.88
N LYS A 149 -0.35 7.52 17.66
CA LYS A 149 -0.83 8.06 16.38
C LYS A 149 0.10 7.64 15.25
N ARG A 150 -0.23 6.53 14.58
CA ARG A 150 0.60 5.90 13.53
C ARG A 150 -0.28 5.47 12.36
N MET A 151 0.32 5.48 11.18
CA MET A 151 -0.20 4.82 9.98
C MET A 151 0.28 3.36 10.01
N ASN A 152 -0.64 2.41 10.09
CA ASN A 152 -0.34 0.99 10.14
C ASN A 152 -1.00 0.28 8.96
N LEU A 153 -0.24 -0.51 8.21
CA LEU A 153 -0.81 -1.51 7.31
C LEU A 153 -0.87 -2.86 8.01
N LEU A 154 -2.05 -3.47 8.02
CA LEU A 154 -2.26 -4.81 8.52
C LEU A 154 -2.54 -5.72 7.34
N MET A 155 -1.64 -6.69 7.13
CA MET A 155 -1.91 -7.79 6.22
C MET A 155 -2.98 -8.69 6.84
N THR A 156 -4.08 -8.88 6.13
CA THR A 156 -5.22 -9.73 6.55
C THR A 156 -5.18 -11.11 5.88
N VAL A 157 -4.12 -11.38 5.12
CA VAL A 157 -3.65 -12.67 4.64
C VAL A 157 -2.13 -12.70 4.77
N VAL A 158 -1.49 -13.87 4.76
CA VAL A 158 -0.02 -13.94 4.88
C VAL A 158 0.65 -13.26 3.67
N ALA A 159 1.57 -12.33 3.93
CA ALA A 159 2.29 -11.61 2.88
C ALA A 159 3.03 -12.55 1.93
N GLY A 160 2.92 -12.27 0.63
CA GLY A 160 3.54 -13.08 -0.42
C GLY A 160 2.85 -14.41 -0.73
N LYS A 161 1.85 -14.86 0.02
CA LYS A 161 1.11 -16.10 -0.31
C LYS A 161 -0.15 -15.78 -1.12
N SER A 162 -0.06 -15.90 -2.44
CA SER A 162 -1.19 -15.62 -3.34
C SER A 162 -2.35 -16.62 -3.18
N GLY A 163 -3.57 -16.20 -3.54
CA GLY A 163 -4.76 -17.07 -3.56
C GLY A 163 -5.41 -17.34 -2.20
N GLN A 164 -4.87 -16.80 -1.11
CA GLN A 164 -5.48 -16.90 0.20
C GLN A 164 -6.82 -16.16 0.25
N LYS A 165 -7.80 -16.76 0.93
CA LYS A 165 -9.07 -16.12 1.23
C LYS A 165 -8.99 -15.48 2.61
N LEU A 166 -9.45 -14.23 2.71
CA LEU A 166 -9.64 -13.56 3.99
C LEU A 166 -10.59 -14.39 4.87
N GLN A 167 -10.10 -14.80 6.05
CA GLN A 167 -10.92 -15.46 7.03
C GLN A 167 -11.79 -14.45 7.78
N LYS A 168 -13.01 -14.87 8.15
CA LYS A 168 -13.94 -14.00 8.90
C LYS A 168 -13.36 -13.57 10.24
N SER A 169 -12.70 -14.48 10.96
CA SER A 169 -12.03 -14.20 12.24
C SER A 169 -11.00 -13.09 12.10
N THR A 170 -10.08 -13.21 11.14
CA THR A 170 -9.05 -12.22 10.83
C THR A 170 -9.65 -10.87 10.46
N ARG A 171 -10.70 -10.87 9.63
CA ARG A 171 -11.44 -9.66 9.27
C ARG A 171 -12.01 -8.96 10.50
N ASP A 172 -12.76 -9.71 11.32
CA ASP A 172 -13.44 -9.18 12.50
C ASP A 172 -12.43 -8.67 13.53
N GLU A 173 -11.26 -9.32 13.64
CA GLU A 173 -10.16 -8.88 14.48
C GLU A 173 -9.50 -7.58 13.98
N ALA A 174 -9.22 -7.46 12.68
CA ALA A 174 -8.70 -6.22 12.09
C ALA A 174 -9.64 -5.02 12.34
N LEU A 175 -10.95 -5.24 12.19
CA LEU A 175 -11.96 -4.19 12.45
C LEU A 175 -11.99 -3.83 13.94
N LYS A 176 -11.94 -4.81 14.84
CA LYS A 176 -11.83 -4.55 16.28
C LYS A 176 -10.57 -3.75 16.63
N MET A 177 -9.45 -3.96 15.93
CA MET A 177 -8.25 -3.16 16.14
C MET A 177 -8.47 -1.69 15.75
N SER A 178 -9.14 -1.42 14.62
CA SER A 178 -9.39 -0.03 14.22
C SER A 178 -10.36 0.70 15.15
N GLU A 179 -11.34 0.00 15.71
CA GLU A 179 -12.25 0.52 16.74
C GLU A 179 -11.53 0.76 18.08
N LYS A 180 -10.67 -0.17 18.49
CA LYS A 180 -9.91 -0.07 19.75
C LYS A 180 -8.89 1.07 19.74
N TYR A 181 -8.35 1.40 18.57
CA TYR A 181 -7.30 2.42 18.40
C TYR A 181 -7.73 3.53 17.42
N PRO A 182 -8.72 4.37 17.78
CA PRO A 182 -9.30 5.36 16.87
C PRO A 182 -8.33 6.48 16.46
N ASN A 183 -7.22 6.65 17.20
CA ASN A 183 -6.17 7.62 16.91
C ASN A 183 -5.12 7.12 15.91
N SER A 184 -5.19 5.85 15.53
CA SER A 184 -4.36 5.25 14.49
C SER A 184 -5.17 5.12 13.20
N HIS A 185 -4.50 5.23 12.07
CA HIS A 185 -5.10 4.97 10.77
C HIS A 185 -4.61 3.62 10.25
N PHE A 186 -5.55 2.79 9.81
CA PHE A 186 -5.31 1.42 9.38
C PHE A 186 -5.50 1.28 7.88
N ILE A 187 -4.55 0.63 7.21
CA ILE A 187 -4.68 0.14 5.84
C ILE A 187 -4.79 -1.38 5.94
N LEU A 188 -5.94 -1.95 5.58
CA LEU A 188 -6.19 -3.38 5.64
C LEU A 188 -5.99 -3.98 4.26
N ASP A 189 -5.00 -4.86 4.13
CA ASP A 189 -4.60 -5.43 2.85
C ASP A 189 -4.70 -6.96 2.85
N GLY A 190 -5.48 -7.52 1.92
CA GLY A 190 -5.58 -8.97 1.77
C GLY A 190 -6.99 -9.51 1.57
N GLY A 191 -7.56 -9.33 0.39
CA GLY A 191 -8.72 -10.12 -0.05
C GLY A 191 -10.08 -9.70 0.52
N TRP A 192 -10.22 -8.42 0.83
CA TRP A 192 -11.49 -7.83 1.21
C TRP A 192 -12.47 -7.78 0.03
N LYS A 193 -13.74 -8.07 0.32
CA LYS A 193 -14.83 -7.68 -0.57
C LYS A 193 -15.11 -6.20 -0.39
N THR A 194 -15.47 -5.54 -1.46
CA THR A 194 -15.57 -4.08 -1.55
C THR A 194 -16.89 -3.49 -1.06
N ASP A 195 -17.84 -4.36 -0.71
CA ASP A 195 -19.07 -4.02 0.02
C ASP A 195 -18.85 -3.93 1.55
N ALA A 196 -17.64 -4.20 2.03
CA ALA A 196 -17.31 -4.09 3.45
C ALA A 196 -17.39 -2.63 3.92
N LYS A 197 -18.29 -2.37 4.87
CA LYS A 197 -18.34 -1.10 5.61
C LYS A 197 -17.23 -1.11 6.66
N CYS A 198 -16.28 -0.18 6.55
CA CYS A 198 -15.21 0.02 7.53
C CYS A 198 -15.40 1.35 8.27
N GLY A 199 -14.81 1.45 9.47
CA GLY A 199 -14.82 2.67 10.28
C GLY A 199 -14.05 3.83 9.65
N TYR A 200 -14.19 5.02 10.23
CA TYR A 200 -13.68 6.29 9.70
C TYR A 200 -12.14 6.38 9.58
N ASN A 201 -11.39 5.53 10.28
CA ASN A 201 -9.93 5.50 10.33
C ASN A 201 -9.33 4.29 9.59
N THR A 202 -10.07 3.72 8.65
CA THR A 202 -9.68 2.48 7.97
C THR A 202 -9.79 2.61 6.45
N ASP A 203 -8.71 2.22 5.77
CA ASP A 203 -8.66 2.00 4.33
C ASP A 203 -8.61 0.51 4.02
N ILE A 204 -9.30 0.12 2.96
CA ILE A 204 -9.32 -1.25 2.44
C ILE A 204 -8.56 -1.26 1.13
N VAL A 205 -7.52 -2.09 1.06
CA VAL A 205 -6.84 -2.36 -0.21
C VAL A 205 -7.66 -3.39 -0.98
N SER A 206 -8.14 -2.99 -2.14
CA SER A 206 -8.97 -3.82 -3.02
C SER A 206 -8.14 -4.38 -4.17
N TYR A 207 -8.38 -5.65 -4.49
CA TYR A 207 -7.80 -6.27 -5.68
C TYR A 207 -8.35 -5.64 -6.96
N THR A 208 -7.54 -5.74 -8.01
CA THR A 208 -7.85 -5.23 -9.35
C THR A 208 -9.19 -5.67 -9.91
N ASP A 209 -9.60 -6.91 -9.62
CA ASP A 209 -10.78 -7.53 -10.22
C ASP A 209 -12.08 -6.87 -9.77
N PHE A 210 -12.08 -6.18 -8.63
CA PHE A 210 -13.16 -5.29 -8.26
C PHE A 210 -13.36 -4.19 -9.31
N TRP A 211 -12.27 -3.49 -9.66
CA TRP A 211 -12.29 -2.35 -10.57
C TRP A 211 -12.60 -2.70 -12.03
N LYS A 212 -12.47 -3.98 -12.41
CA LYS A 212 -12.84 -4.47 -13.75
C LYS A 212 -14.36 -4.59 -13.94
N ASN A 213 -15.11 -4.76 -12.86
CA ASN A 213 -16.53 -5.15 -12.92
C ASN A 213 -17.51 -4.06 -12.48
N ILE A 214 -17.05 -2.84 -12.20
CA ILE A 214 -17.94 -1.78 -11.67
C ILE A 214 -18.87 -1.17 -12.75
N ASP A 215 -18.60 -1.45 -14.03
CA ASP A 215 -19.46 -1.05 -15.16
C ASP A 215 -20.48 -2.15 -15.59
N LYS A 216 -20.70 -3.19 -14.76
CA LYS A 216 -21.72 -4.23 -15.00
C LYS A 216 -22.77 -4.23 -13.89
#